data_AF-A0A1E7F2U1-F1
#
_entry.id   AF-A0A1E7F2U1-F1
#
_cell.length_a   1.000
_cell.length_b   1.000
_cell.length_c   1.000
_cell.angle_alpha   90.00
_cell.angle_beta   90.00
_cell.angle_gamma   90.00
#
_symmetry.space_group_name_H-M   'P 1'
#
loop_
_entity.id
_entity.type
_entity.pdbx_description
1 polymer ?
#
loop_
_entity_poly.entity_id
_entity_poly.type
_entity_poly.pdbx_seq_one_letter_code
_entity_poly.pdbx_strand_id
1 'polypeptide(L)'
;MEQGNTSGTIPTELGQLEKLVFIDMDFNLLTGSLPTELYQLTKLRTLDVNNNQLTGTISTDIGGMVDLDFVQLQSNLFEGTIPTEFGLLTKLKTFNVQINKFTGKMPDVVCDMSQLVSLRASCKRGRVCKKESDVVVKCGTKQNKRCCTCICEEDN
;
A
#
# COMPACT_ATOMS: atom_id res chain seq x y z
N MET A 1 10.89 17.80 11.96
CA MET A 1 10.49 18.11 10.58
C MET A 1 11.78 18.21 9.78
N GLU A 2 12.32 17.09 9.32
CA GLU A 2 13.31 17.10 8.25
C GLU A 2 12.52 16.81 6.98
N GLN A 3 12.46 17.75 6.05
CA GLN A 3 12.02 17.43 4.70
C GLN A 3 13.18 16.67 4.06
N GLY A 4 12.94 15.43 3.63
CA GLY A 4 13.93 14.66 2.89
C GLY A 4 14.24 15.38 1.58
N ASN A 5 15.49 15.81 1.42
CA ASN A 5 15.97 16.50 0.22
C ASN A 5 16.40 15.51 -0.87
N THR A 6 16.09 14.22 -0.70
CA THR A 6 16.48 13.16 -1.62
C THR A 6 15.50 13.13 -2.78
N SER A 7 16.01 13.39 -3.97
CA SER A 7 15.26 13.33 -5.24
C SER A 7 15.85 12.26 -6.16
N GLY A 8 15.06 11.79 -7.12
CA GLY A 8 15.49 10.77 -8.09
C GLY A 8 14.55 9.56 -8.06
N THR A 9 15.01 8.44 -8.61
CA THR A 9 14.25 7.17 -8.60
C THR A 9 14.82 6.22 -7.56
N ILE A 10 14.02 5.24 -7.15
CA ILE A 10 14.51 4.14 -6.33
C ILE A 10 15.43 3.27 -7.19
N PRO A 11 16.70 3.01 -6.79
CA PRO A 11 17.64 2.23 -7.57
C PRO A 11 17.25 0.75 -7.65
N THR A 12 17.40 0.14 -8.83
CA THR A 12 17.06 -1.28 -9.06
C THR A 12 17.99 -2.21 -8.28
N GLU A 13 19.20 -1.75 -7.96
CA GLU A 13 20.22 -2.47 -7.20
C GLU A 13 19.76 -2.84 -5.79
N LEU A 14 18.75 -2.15 -5.23
CA LEU A 14 18.17 -2.54 -3.94
C LEU A 14 17.57 -3.94 -3.95
N GLY A 15 17.07 -4.41 -5.10
CA GLY A 15 16.56 -5.78 -5.24
C GLY A 15 17.64 -6.85 -5.10
N GLN A 16 18.93 -6.50 -5.22
CA GLN A 16 20.05 -7.42 -5.02
C GLN A 16 20.36 -7.65 -3.53
N LEU A 17 19.79 -6.84 -2.64
CA LEU A 17 20.00 -6.93 -1.21
C LEU A 17 19.06 -7.98 -0.59
N GLU A 18 19.24 -9.25 -0.93
CA GLU A 18 18.35 -10.37 -0.54
C GLU A 18 18.13 -10.54 0.98
N LYS A 19 18.99 -9.92 1.80
CA LYS A 19 18.88 -9.92 3.27
C LYS A 19 18.18 -8.69 3.83
N LEU A 20 17.72 -7.77 2.98
CA LEU A 20 17.08 -6.54 3.40
C LEU A 20 15.76 -6.85 4.10
N VAL A 21 15.57 -6.23 5.26
CA VAL A 21 14.40 -6.44 6.12
C VAL A 21 13.55 -5.17 6.20
N PHE A 22 14.16 -4.00 6.05
CA PHE A 22 13.51 -2.70 6.17
C PHE A 22 13.92 -1.81 5.00
N ILE A 23 12.93 -1.24 4.31
CA ILE A 23 13.08 -0.08 3.44
C ILE A 23 12.24 1.02 4.07
N ASP A 24 12.92 2.10 4.44
CA ASP A 24 12.30 3.33 4.93
C ASP A 24 12.89 4.50 4.13
N MET A 25 12.05 5.07 3.28
CA MET A 25 12.37 6.20 2.41
C MET A 25 11.27 7.25 2.46
N ASP A 26 10.58 7.33 3.59
CA ASP A 26 9.45 8.24 3.76
C ASP A 26 9.87 9.73 3.73
N PHE A 27 8.91 10.61 3.44
CA PHE A 27 9.12 12.07 3.39
C PHE A 27 10.28 12.55 2.50
N ASN A 28 10.41 12.00 1.30
CA ASN A 28 11.41 12.42 0.30
C ASN A 28 10.75 12.99 -0.98
N LEU A 29 11.57 13.30 -1.99
CA LEU A 29 11.16 13.76 -3.30
C LEU A 29 11.39 12.68 -4.38
N LEU A 30 11.27 11.40 -4.00
CA LEU A 30 11.45 10.28 -4.93
C LEU A 30 10.34 10.26 -5.99
N THR A 31 10.70 9.89 -7.20
CA THR A 31 9.86 9.88 -8.40
C THR A 31 10.01 8.54 -9.13
N GLY A 32 9.21 8.32 -10.17
CA GLY A 32 9.21 7.06 -10.91
C GLY A 32 8.47 5.95 -10.16
N SER A 33 8.53 4.72 -10.69
CA SER A 33 7.84 3.57 -10.12
C SER A 33 8.70 2.81 -9.12
N LEU A 34 8.07 1.94 -8.33
CA LEU A 34 8.78 0.89 -7.60
C LEU A 34 9.50 -0.03 -8.62
N PRO A 35 10.82 -0.24 -8.50
CA PRO A 35 11.54 -1.18 -9.34
C PRO A 35 11.00 -2.60 -9.20
N THR A 36 10.92 -3.33 -10.31
CA THR A 36 10.44 -4.72 -10.31
C THR A 36 11.31 -5.66 -9.47
N GLU A 37 12.59 -5.32 -9.34
CA GLU A 37 13.58 -6.05 -8.55
C GLU A 37 13.26 -6.02 -7.05
N LEU A 38 12.56 -5.00 -6.55
CA LEU A 38 12.16 -4.95 -5.13
C LEU A 38 11.20 -6.08 -4.76
N TYR A 39 10.37 -6.56 -5.71
CA TYR A 39 9.44 -7.65 -5.45
C TYR A 39 10.13 -9.00 -5.20
N GLN A 40 11.44 -9.09 -5.44
CA GLN A 40 12.25 -10.29 -5.16
C GLN A 40 12.72 -10.36 -3.70
N LEU A 41 12.55 -9.29 -2.91
CA LEU A 41 13.02 -9.19 -1.53
C LEU A 41 12.08 -9.95 -0.56
N THR A 42 12.14 -11.27 -0.60
CA THR A 42 11.27 -12.18 0.19
C THR A 42 11.40 -12.06 1.71
N LYS A 43 12.50 -11.46 2.21
CA LYS A 43 12.75 -11.22 3.65
C LYS A 43 12.33 -9.82 4.11
N LEU A 44 11.86 -8.97 3.21
CA LEU A 44 11.46 -7.62 3.54
C LEU A 44 10.20 -7.66 4.40
N ARG A 45 10.24 -6.94 5.53
CA ARG A 45 9.14 -6.85 6.50
C ARG A 45 8.45 -5.50 6.44
N THR A 46 9.25 -4.45 6.21
CA THR A 46 8.77 -3.07 6.17
C THR A 46 9.12 -2.45 4.83
N LEU A 47 8.08 -1.95 4.16
CA LEU A 47 8.19 -1.07 3.00
C LEU A 47 7.46 0.23 3.34
N ASP A 48 8.22 1.26 3.70
CA ASP A 48 7.72 2.62 3.88
C ASP A 48 8.33 3.54 2.82
N VAL A 49 7.48 4.00 1.90
CA VAL A 49 7.83 4.96 0.85
C VAL A 49 6.83 6.11 0.83
N ASN A 50 6.19 6.36 1.97
CA ASN A 50 5.15 7.36 2.06
C ASN A 50 5.67 8.78 1.79
N ASN A 51 4.75 9.69 1.47
CA ASN A 51 5.08 11.11 1.30
C ASN A 51 6.22 11.34 0.29
N ASN A 52 6.03 10.80 -0.92
CA ASN A 52 6.92 10.94 -2.07
C ASN A 52 6.10 11.32 -3.32
N GLN A 53 6.72 11.27 -4.50
CA GLN A 53 6.10 11.52 -5.80
C GLN A 53 6.17 10.26 -6.69
N LEU A 54 6.14 9.06 -6.09
CA LEU A 54 6.23 7.79 -6.80
C LEU A 54 4.97 7.54 -7.64
N THR A 55 5.14 6.99 -8.84
CA THR A 55 4.10 6.76 -9.84
C THR A 55 4.00 5.28 -10.23
N GLY A 56 3.13 4.96 -11.19
CA GLY A 56 2.97 3.61 -11.73
C GLY A 56 2.06 2.71 -10.90
N THR A 57 1.95 1.46 -11.33
CA THR A 57 1.09 0.45 -10.71
C THR A 57 1.86 -0.44 -9.75
N ILE A 58 1.17 -1.03 -8.77
CA ILE A 58 1.76 -2.08 -7.93
C ILE A 58 1.71 -3.42 -8.69
N SER A 59 2.86 -4.09 -8.83
CA SER A 59 2.92 -5.39 -9.51
C SER A 59 2.21 -6.49 -8.70
N THR A 60 1.66 -7.48 -9.39
CA THR A 60 1.15 -8.72 -8.78
C THR A 60 2.26 -9.49 -8.05
N ASP A 61 3.53 -9.27 -8.41
CA ASP A 61 4.70 -9.89 -7.77
C ASP A 61 4.84 -9.53 -6.28
N ILE A 62 4.14 -8.50 -5.82
CA ILE A 62 4.04 -8.16 -4.39
C ILE A 62 3.63 -9.38 -3.55
N GLY A 63 2.84 -10.31 -4.11
CA GLY A 63 2.43 -11.54 -3.42
C GLY A 63 3.59 -12.47 -3.05
N GLY A 64 4.76 -12.33 -3.67
CA GLY A 64 5.98 -13.07 -3.34
C GLY A 64 6.73 -12.53 -2.12
N MET A 65 6.45 -11.30 -1.67
CA MET A 65 7.10 -10.66 -0.53
C MET A 65 6.47 -11.09 0.81
N VAL A 66 6.43 -12.41 1.03
CA VAL A 66 5.63 -13.09 2.07
C VAL A 66 5.93 -12.67 3.52
N ASP A 67 7.09 -12.03 3.76
CA ASP A 67 7.48 -11.54 5.08
C ASP A 67 6.99 -10.13 5.41
N LEU A 68 6.39 -9.42 4.46
CA LEU A 68 5.86 -8.08 4.67
C LEU A 68 4.80 -8.08 5.78
N ASP A 69 5.06 -7.25 6.80
CA ASP A 69 4.12 -6.97 7.89
C ASP A 69 3.66 -5.50 7.92
N PHE A 70 4.39 -4.61 7.25
CA PHE A 70 4.12 -3.17 7.23
C PHE A 70 4.35 -2.56 5.85
N VAL A 71 3.28 -2.00 5.27
CA VAL A 71 3.30 -1.34 3.96
C VAL A 71 2.63 0.03 4.05
N GLN A 72 3.40 1.09 3.81
CA GLN A 72 2.95 2.48 3.76
C GLN A 72 3.31 3.09 2.41
N LEU A 73 2.28 3.32 1.59
CA LEU A 73 2.40 3.92 0.26
C LEU A 73 1.70 5.29 0.19
N GLN A 74 1.17 5.79 1.30
CA GLN A 74 0.31 6.97 1.29
C GLN A 74 1.01 8.22 0.77
N SER A 75 0.21 9.16 0.25
CA SER A 75 0.71 10.44 -0.25
C SER A 75 1.76 10.26 -1.34
N ASN A 76 1.37 9.54 -2.40
CA ASN A 76 2.13 9.31 -3.62
C ASN A 76 1.19 9.49 -4.83
N LEU A 77 1.67 9.12 -6.02
CA LEU A 77 0.95 9.20 -7.29
C LEU A 77 0.74 7.80 -7.92
N PHE A 78 0.75 6.73 -7.12
CA PHE A 78 0.49 5.37 -7.61
C PHE A 78 -0.92 5.27 -8.19
N GLU A 79 -1.07 4.50 -9.27
CA GLU A 79 -2.30 4.37 -10.04
C GLU A 79 -2.68 2.91 -10.31
N GLY A 80 -3.80 2.70 -11.02
CA GLY A 80 -4.35 1.37 -11.29
C GLY A 80 -5.03 0.76 -10.07
N THR A 81 -5.23 -0.55 -10.08
CA THR A 81 -5.93 -1.27 -9.00
C THR A 81 -4.97 -1.84 -7.97
N ILE A 82 -5.43 -2.04 -6.73
CA ILE A 82 -4.69 -2.84 -5.74
C ILE A 82 -4.77 -4.33 -6.16
N PRO A 83 -3.63 -5.02 -6.38
CA PRO A 83 -3.60 -6.44 -6.75
C PRO A 83 -4.25 -7.35 -5.70
N THR A 84 -4.93 -8.41 -6.13
CA THR A 84 -5.50 -9.43 -5.24
C THR A 84 -4.42 -10.20 -4.47
N GLU A 85 -3.19 -10.20 -4.99
CA GLU A 85 -1.99 -10.86 -4.47
C GLU A 85 -1.54 -10.29 -3.12
N PHE A 86 -1.99 -9.10 -2.73
CA PHE A 86 -1.86 -8.64 -1.34
C PHE A 86 -2.48 -9.61 -0.33
N GLY A 87 -3.48 -10.42 -0.74
CA GLY A 87 -4.05 -11.48 0.08
C GLY A 87 -3.07 -12.61 0.41
N LEU A 88 -1.96 -12.76 -0.34
CA LEU A 88 -0.90 -13.72 -0.07
C LEU A 88 0.04 -13.27 1.06
N LEU A 89 0.01 -11.98 1.43
CA LEU A 89 0.83 -11.40 2.50
C LEU A 89 0.24 -11.72 3.87
N THR A 90 0.32 -12.99 4.25
CA THR A 90 -0.28 -13.54 5.49
C THR A 90 0.27 -12.92 6.79
N LYS A 91 1.37 -12.17 6.72
CA LYS A 91 1.96 -11.44 7.85
C LYS A 91 1.61 -9.95 7.90
N LEU A 92 0.93 -9.42 6.88
CA LEU A 92 0.63 -7.99 6.75
C LEU A 92 -0.30 -7.50 7.86
N LYS A 93 0.21 -6.61 8.72
CA LYS A 93 -0.54 -6.01 9.84
C LYS A 93 -0.99 -4.60 9.53
N THR A 94 -0.17 -3.85 8.78
CA THR A 94 -0.45 -2.46 8.44
C THR A 94 -0.37 -2.27 6.94
N PHE A 95 -1.45 -1.76 6.37
CA PHE A 95 -1.54 -1.45 4.95
C PHE A 95 -2.19 -0.08 4.76
N ASN A 96 -1.42 0.87 4.21
CA ASN A 96 -1.89 2.22 3.96
C ASN A 96 -1.60 2.65 2.51
N VAL A 97 -2.67 2.95 1.78
CA VAL A 97 -2.63 3.38 0.37
C VAL A 97 -3.42 4.66 0.13
N GLN A 98 -3.74 5.39 1.20
CA GLN A 98 -4.47 6.65 1.08
C GLN A 98 -3.72 7.68 0.23
N ILE A 99 -4.44 8.65 -0.33
CA ILE A 99 -3.84 9.78 -1.06
C ILE A 99 -2.89 9.27 -2.16
N ASN A 100 -3.47 8.51 -3.09
CA ASN A 100 -2.88 8.02 -4.33
C ASN A 100 -3.94 8.11 -5.42
N LYS A 101 -3.61 7.72 -6.65
CA LYS A 101 -4.50 7.65 -7.80
C LYS A 101 -5.04 6.23 -8.05
N PHE A 102 -5.06 5.38 -7.03
CA PHE A 102 -5.62 4.02 -7.15
C PHE A 102 -7.10 4.07 -7.54
N THR A 103 -7.48 3.21 -8.47
CA THR A 103 -8.84 3.03 -9.00
C THR A 103 -9.34 1.60 -8.72
N GLY A 104 -10.56 1.29 -9.14
CA GLY A 104 -11.18 -0.01 -8.89
C GLY A 104 -11.62 -0.20 -7.45
N LYS A 105 -11.92 -1.45 -7.06
CA LYS A 105 -12.39 -1.85 -5.72
C LYS A 105 -11.25 -2.48 -4.93
N MET A 106 -11.18 -2.21 -3.62
CA MET A 106 -10.33 -2.94 -2.68
C MET A 106 -10.65 -4.44 -2.76
N PRO A 107 -9.64 -5.31 -3.00
CA PRO A 107 -9.85 -6.76 -3.04
C PRO A 107 -10.49 -7.29 -1.75
N ASP A 108 -11.55 -8.08 -1.88
CA ASP A 108 -12.25 -8.67 -0.72
C ASP A 108 -11.30 -9.54 0.12
N VAL A 109 -10.32 -10.20 -0.54
CA VAL A 109 -9.27 -10.98 0.14
C VAL A 109 -8.43 -10.14 1.10
N VAL A 110 -8.10 -8.88 0.76
CA VAL A 110 -7.32 -7.98 1.63
C VAL A 110 -8.15 -7.58 2.86
N CYS A 111 -9.43 -7.42 2.64
CA CYS A 111 -10.40 -7.09 3.65
C CYS A 111 -10.60 -8.20 4.69
N ASP A 112 -10.61 -9.44 4.22
CA ASP A 112 -10.82 -10.65 5.00
C ASP A 112 -9.53 -11.15 5.70
N MET A 113 -8.40 -10.48 5.49
CA MET A 113 -7.15 -10.74 6.22
C MET A 113 -7.36 -10.58 7.73
N SER A 114 -7.27 -11.70 8.44
CA SER A 114 -7.46 -11.78 9.90
C SER A 114 -6.33 -11.10 10.69
N GLN A 115 -5.12 -11.12 10.13
CA GLN A 115 -3.92 -10.53 10.71
C GLN A 115 -3.84 -9.00 10.56
N LEU A 116 -4.66 -8.43 9.67
CA LEU A 116 -4.58 -7.02 9.31
C LEU A 116 -5.20 -6.17 10.41
N VAL A 117 -4.33 -5.44 11.13
CA VAL A 117 -4.69 -4.59 12.28
C VAL A 117 -5.13 -3.21 11.81
N SER A 118 -4.41 -2.66 10.83
CA SER A 118 -4.65 -1.32 10.29
C SER A 118 -4.74 -1.37 8.76
N LEU A 119 -5.92 -1.12 8.22
CA LEU A 119 -6.14 -0.86 6.80
C LEU A 119 -6.52 0.60 6.62
N ARG A 120 -5.84 1.32 5.72
CA ARG A 120 -6.17 2.70 5.37
C ARG A 120 -6.21 2.87 3.85
N ALA A 121 -7.38 3.22 3.32
CA ALA A 121 -7.59 3.45 1.89
C ALA A 121 -8.52 4.63 1.63
N SER A 122 -8.35 5.28 0.47
CA SER A 122 -9.24 6.34 0.00
C SER A 122 -10.57 5.77 -0.52
N CYS A 123 -11.67 6.50 -0.34
CA CYS A 123 -13.03 6.11 -0.74
C CYS A 123 -13.74 7.26 -1.48
N LYS A 124 -14.58 6.94 -2.49
CA LYS A 124 -15.35 7.97 -3.25
C LYS A 124 -16.03 8.95 -2.29
N ARG A 125 -16.07 10.23 -2.69
CA ARG A 125 -16.59 11.39 -1.94
C ARG A 125 -15.66 11.93 -0.83
N GLY A 126 -14.34 11.82 -1.02
CA GLY A 126 -13.36 12.36 -0.05
C GLY A 126 -13.38 11.65 1.31
N ARG A 127 -13.83 10.40 1.36
CA ARG A 127 -13.92 9.61 2.60
C ARG A 127 -12.71 8.72 2.76
N VAL A 128 -12.38 8.40 4.01
CA VAL A 128 -11.29 7.50 4.37
C VAL A 128 -11.87 6.24 4.95
N CYS A 129 -11.36 5.10 4.52
CA CYS A 129 -11.76 3.81 5.03
C CYS A 129 -10.66 3.27 5.94
N LYS A 130 -11.04 2.96 7.19
CA LYS A 130 -10.15 2.49 8.25
C LYS A 130 -10.63 1.15 8.79
N LYS A 131 -9.72 0.20 9.00
CA LYS A 131 -9.93 -0.95 9.89
C LYS A 131 -9.02 -0.72 11.09
N GLU A 132 -9.58 -0.64 12.30
CA GLU A 132 -8.83 -0.59 13.56
C GLU A 132 -9.44 -1.68 14.46
N SER A 133 -8.66 -2.73 14.78
CA SER A 133 -8.93 -3.80 15.78
C SER A 133 -10.41 -4.11 16.08
N ASP A 134 -10.95 -5.22 15.55
CA ASP A 134 -12.27 -5.83 15.79
C ASP A 134 -13.52 -4.92 15.85
N VAL A 135 -13.37 -3.62 15.60
CA VAL A 135 -14.43 -2.62 15.71
C VAL A 135 -14.67 -2.02 14.32
N VAL A 136 -15.93 -2.15 13.91
CA VAL A 136 -16.53 -1.65 12.67
C VAL A 136 -16.13 -0.20 12.38
N VAL A 137 -15.54 0.12 11.21
CA VAL A 137 -15.36 1.52 10.81
C VAL A 137 -15.60 1.82 9.32
N LYS A 138 -16.87 2.20 9.07
CA LYS A 138 -17.44 3.19 8.11
C LYS A 138 -16.76 3.41 6.74
N CYS A 139 -17.39 2.84 5.70
CA CYS A 139 -17.73 3.57 4.48
C CYS A 139 -19.27 3.78 4.51
N GLY A 140 -19.77 5.01 4.32
CA GLY A 140 -21.10 5.42 4.80
C GLY A 140 -22.32 4.56 4.38
N THR A 141 -23.24 4.41 5.35
CA THR A 141 -24.64 3.93 5.36
C THR A 141 -24.94 2.56 4.73
N LYS A 142 -24.52 1.48 5.38
CA LYS A 142 -25.41 0.34 5.68
C LYS A 142 -24.80 -0.49 6.81
N GLN A 143 -25.60 -0.71 7.85
CA GLN A 143 -25.27 -1.53 9.01
C GLN A 143 -24.82 -2.93 8.54
N ASN A 144 -23.76 -3.47 9.16
CA ASN A 144 -23.33 -4.88 9.06
C ASN A 144 -22.72 -5.41 7.75
N LYS A 145 -21.90 -4.63 7.02
CA LYS A 145 -20.97 -5.22 6.03
C LYS A 145 -19.55 -4.69 6.20
N ARG A 146 -18.58 -5.61 6.19
CA ARG A 146 -17.13 -5.36 6.29
C ARG A 146 -16.73 -4.25 5.29
N CYS A 147 -15.84 -3.34 5.72
CA CYS A 147 -15.48 -2.13 4.99
C CYS A 147 -14.56 -2.42 3.79
N CYS A 148 -15.14 -3.01 2.75
CA CYS A 148 -14.44 -3.45 1.53
C CYS A 148 -14.94 -2.75 0.27
N THR A 149 -15.90 -1.84 0.41
CA THR A 149 -16.36 -0.96 -0.67
C THR A 149 -15.48 0.29 -0.77
N CYS A 150 -14.17 0.09 -0.72
CA CYS A 150 -13.18 1.16 -0.64
C CYS A 150 -12.38 1.18 -1.94
N ILE A 151 -12.00 2.38 -2.38
CA ILE A 151 -11.42 2.76 -3.68
C ILE A 151 -12.45 3.05 -4.80
N CYS A 152 -12.34 4.24 -5.41
CA CYS A 152 -12.43 4.64 -6.83
C CYS A 152 -11.89 6.10 -6.91
N GLU A 153 -11.35 6.58 -8.04
CA GLU A 153 -12.11 7.28 -9.10
C GLU A 153 -11.52 7.04 -10.50
N GLU A 154 -12.35 6.58 -11.44
CA GLU A 154 -12.56 7.34 -12.68
C GLU A 154 -13.91 8.03 -12.48
N ASP A 155 -13.95 9.35 -12.62
CA ASP A 155 -15.13 10.09 -13.06
C ASP A 155 -14.62 10.97 -14.22
N ASN A 156 -15.19 10.72 -15.40
CA ASN A 156 -14.87 11.31 -16.69
C ASN A 156 -14.88 12.86 -16.67
#